data_AF-A0A938L6B9-F1
#
_entry.id   AF-A0A938L6B9-F1
#
_cell.length_a   1.000
_cell.length_b   1.000
_cell.length_c   1.000
_cell.angle_alpha   90.00
_cell.angle_beta   90.00
_cell.angle_gamma   90.00
#
_symmetry.space_group_name_H-M   'P 1'
#
loop_
_entity.id
_entity.type
_entity.pdbx_description
1 polymer ?
#
loop_
_entity_poly.entity_id
_entity_poly.type
_entity_poly.pdbx_seq_one_letter_code
_entity_poly.pdbx_strand_id
1 'polypeptide(L)'
;MENHRERPEIEQAAEHGVGFVARPSLSVGEPYGYCAVRVDSREKLRGFVLVALPWTPFEARLKAASRLVAGTAVVVTLAALLASYLLGRRLVGPLERLTLAAQSIAAGDFGQEVVVRNHDEIGTLAHAFNTMGRELAQRVEQLQASRRQSEENSELMETVLGSMVEGVVVIHSGKRILYANAAAGPLLDLPTAQATGRSIFEAARNPRVQKVVEEVLVGRVPERVEYEVPRTNAIVA
;
A
#
# COMPACT_ATOMS: atom_id res chain seq x y z
N MET A 1 19.70 85.18 -11.97
CA MET A 1 20.09 84.10 -11.04
C MET A 1 18.80 83.63 -10.38
N GLU A 2 18.47 82.34 -10.50
CA GLU A 2 17.26 81.79 -9.87
C GLU A 2 17.40 81.78 -8.35
N ASN A 3 16.30 82.01 -7.64
CA ASN A 3 16.28 81.93 -6.18
C ASN A 3 16.29 80.45 -5.77
N HIS A 4 17.36 80.00 -5.12
CA HIS A 4 17.52 78.61 -4.70
C HIS A 4 16.88 78.31 -3.34
N ARG A 5 16.34 79.32 -2.64
CA ARG A 5 15.80 79.21 -1.29
C ARG A 5 14.49 78.42 -1.21
N GLU A 6 13.69 78.46 -2.27
CA GLU A 6 12.38 77.78 -2.40
C GLU A 6 12.52 76.36 -2.96
N ARG A 7 13.76 75.86 -3.09
CA ARG A 7 13.96 74.48 -3.55
C ARG A 7 13.66 73.52 -2.40
N PRO A 8 12.92 72.42 -2.65
CA PRO A 8 12.44 71.52 -1.61
C PRO A 8 13.60 70.89 -0.81
N GLU A 9 14.76 70.65 -1.42
CA GLU A 9 15.95 70.19 -0.71
C GLU A 9 16.50 71.21 0.31
N ILE A 10 16.41 72.52 0.01
CA ILE A 10 16.88 73.59 0.90
C ILE A 10 15.88 73.85 2.02
N GLU A 11 14.58 73.79 1.74
CA GLU A 11 13.52 73.92 2.76
C GLU A 11 13.59 72.77 3.77
N GLN A 12 13.71 71.53 3.29
CA GLN A 12 13.87 70.36 4.17
C GLN A 12 15.15 70.46 5.02
N ALA A 13 16.26 70.90 4.43
CA ALA A 13 17.50 71.11 5.18
C ALA A 13 17.40 72.26 6.20
N ALA A 14 16.63 73.31 5.89
CA ALA A 14 16.41 74.43 6.80
C ALA A 14 15.65 73.98 8.06
N GLU A 15 14.68 73.08 7.92
CA GLU A 15 13.85 72.56 9.01
C GLU A 15 14.54 71.42 9.77
N HIS A 16 15.04 70.40 9.06
CA HIS A 16 15.52 69.13 9.65
C HIS A 16 17.05 69.01 9.69
N GLY A 17 17.79 70.01 9.21
CA GLY A 17 19.25 70.00 9.12
C GLY A 17 19.81 69.30 7.87
N VAL A 18 19.07 68.36 7.28
CA VAL A 18 19.38 67.71 5.99
C VAL A 18 18.10 67.61 5.16
N GLY A 19 18.23 67.86 3.86
CA GLY A 19 17.15 67.71 2.88
C GLY A 19 17.61 66.92 1.66
N PHE A 20 16.74 66.07 1.14
CA PHE A 20 17.06 65.23 0.00
C PHE A 20 15.90 65.17 -1.00
N VAL A 21 16.21 65.37 -2.28
CA VAL A 21 15.24 65.18 -3.36
C VAL A 21 15.92 64.65 -4.63
N ALA A 22 15.27 63.74 -5.32
CA ALA A 22 15.64 63.36 -6.68
C ALA A 22 14.77 64.14 -7.67
N ARG A 23 15.41 64.94 -8.55
CA ARG A 23 14.70 65.72 -9.58
C ARG A 23 15.55 65.93 -10.84
N PRO A 24 14.94 66.21 -12.00
CA PRO A 24 15.69 66.59 -13.19
C PRO A 24 16.56 67.84 -12.94
N SER A 25 17.79 67.81 -13.43
CA SER A 25 18.70 68.96 -13.43
C SER A 25 18.23 69.98 -14.46
N LEU A 26 18.13 71.25 -14.06
CA LEU A 26 17.71 72.34 -14.95
C LEU A 26 18.79 72.68 -16.00
N SER A 27 20.05 72.37 -15.72
CA SER A 27 21.19 72.66 -16.62
C SER A 27 21.48 71.51 -17.59
N VAL A 28 21.20 70.27 -17.19
CA VAL A 28 21.60 69.04 -17.93
C VAL A 28 20.39 68.23 -18.42
N GLY A 29 19.20 68.42 -17.82
CA GLY A 29 17.98 67.68 -18.15
C GLY A 29 17.90 66.26 -17.56
N GLU A 30 18.99 65.74 -17.00
CA GLU A 30 19.04 64.39 -16.42
C GLU A 30 18.63 64.36 -14.93
N PRO A 31 18.12 63.23 -14.41
CA PRO A 31 17.77 63.10 -13.00
C PRO A 31 19.04 63.12 -12.12
N TYR A 32 19.03 64.00 -11.11
CA TYR A 32 20.08 64.13 -10.10
C TYR A 32 19.45 64.00 -8.71
N GLY A 33 20.18 63.37 -7.80
CA GLY A 33 19.92 63.44 -6.37
C GLY A 33 20.57 64.69 -5.80
N TYR A 34 19.78 65.56 -5.18
CA TYR A 34 20.25 66.75 -4.49
C TYR A 34 20.18 66.51 -2.99
N CYS A 35 21.33 66.59 -2.33
CA CYS A 35 21.42 66.56 -0.88
C CYS A 35 21.90 67.93 -0.39
N ALA A 36 21.07 68.58 0.42
CA ALA A 36 21.41 69.82 1.07
C ALA A 36 21.63 69.57 2.56
N VAL A 37 22.74 70.09 3.08
CA VAL A 37 23.06 70.03 4.51
C VAL A 37 23.18 71.45 5.04
N ARG A 38 22.48 71.73 6.14
CA ARG A 38 22.53 73.02 6.83
C ARG A 38 23.86 73.14 7.58
N VAL A 39 24.56 74.26 7.40
CA VAL A 39 25.81 74.55 8.08
C VAL A 39 25.60 75.68 9.07
N ASP A 40 25.59 75.31 10.35
CA ASP A 40 25.44 76.22 11.48
C ASP A 40 26.81 76.53 12.10
N SER A 41 27.02 77.74 12.61
CA SER A 41 28.24 78.08 13.37
C SER A 41 27.91 78.93 14.58
N ARG A 42 28.31 78.47 15.77
CA ARG A 42 28.17 79.15 17.07
C ARG A 42 26.84 79.93 17.19
N GLU A 43 25.72 79.23 16.93
CA GLU A 43 24.32 79.71 17.01
C GLU A 43 23.75 80.55 15.84
N LYS A 44 24.47 80.71 14.72
CA LYS A 44 23.91 81.34 13.51
C LYS A 44 24.04 80.45 12.29
N LEU A 45 22.95 80.34 11.52
CA LEU A 45 22.92 79.71 10.21
C LEU A 45 23.91 80.43 9.28
N ARG A 46 24.95 79.73 8.82
CA ARG A 46 25.93 80.28 7.86
C ARG A 46 25.53 80.04 6.41
N GLY A 47 24.78 78.97 6.14
CA GLY A 47 24.30 78.65 4.81
C GLY A 47 24.02 77.16 4.64
N PHE A 48 23.98 76.74 3.38
CA PHE A 48 23.72 75.36 2.99
C PHE A 48 24.83 74.88 2.07
N VAL A 49 25.25 73.63 2.23
CA VAL A 49 26.11 72.94 1.27
C VAL A 49 25.21 72.03 0.44
N LEU A 50 25.21 72.25 -0.88
CA LEU A 50 24.45 71.45 -1.83
C LEU A 50 25.38 70.53 -2.60
N VAL A 51 25.11 69.22 -2.55
CA VAL A 51 25.78 68.22 -3.37
C VAL A 51 24.76 67.67 -4.36
N ALA A 52 25.12 67.70 -5.65
CA ALA A 52 24.30 67.14 -6.73
C ALA A 52 25.03 65.94 -7.33
N LEU A 53 24.42 64.75 -7.25
CA LEU A 53 24.98 63.52 -7.80
C LEU A 53 24.07 62.98 -8.91
N PRO A 54 24.63 62.49 -10.03
CA PRO A 54 23.84 61.87 -11.08
C PRO A 54 23.04 60.67 -10.53
N TRP A 55 21.73 60.64 -10.76
CA TRP A 55 20.85 59.56 -10.30
C TRP A 55 20.85 58.36 -11.27
N THR A 56 21.14 58.62 -12.54
CA THR A 56 21.21 57.64 -13.63
C THR A 56 22.13 56.43 -13.37
N PRO A 57 23.38 56.57 -12.87
CA PRO A 57 24.24 55.42 -12.57
C PRO A 57 23.68 54.54 -11.44
N PHE A 58 22.88 55.09 -10.53
CA PHE A 58 22.24 54.34 -9.45
C PHE A 58 21.08 53.48 -9.98
N GLU A 59 20.20 54.07 -10.79
CA GLU A 59 19.09 53.33 -11.40
C GLU A 59 19.56 52.22 -12.35
N ALA A 60 20.59 52.49 -13.16
CA ALA A 60 21.12 51.51 -14.10
C ALA A 60 21.62 50.25 -13.37
N ARG A 61 22.27 50.42 -12.21
CA ARG A 61 22.75 49.33 -11.36
C ARG A 61 21.60 48.58 -10.71
N LEU A 62 20.58 49.28 -10.19
CA LEU A 62 19.40 48.64 -9.62
C LEU A 62 18.61 47.83 -10.66
N LYS A 63 18.41 48.37 -11.87
CA LYS A 63 17.74 47.68 -12.99
C LYS A 63 18.57 46.51 -13.54
N ALA A 64 19.89 46.59 -13.48
CA ALA A 64 20.76 45.45 -13.83
C ALA A 64 20.65 44.34 -12.77
N ALA A 65 20.73 44.70 -11.48
CA ALA A 65 20.60 43.75 -10.38
C ALA A 65 19.22 43.08 -10.36
N SER A 66 18.13 43.83 -10.53
CA SER A 66 16.78 43.27 -10.56
C SER A 66 16.56 42.32 -11.74
N ARG A 67 17.13 42.62 -12.92
CA ARG A 67 17.10 41.71 -14.07
C ARG A 67 17.86 40.41 -13.82
N LEU A 68 19.01 40.48 -13.14
CA LEU A 68 19.75 39.28 -12.75
C LEU A 68 18.94 38.44 -11.76
N VAL A 69 18.35 39.06 -10.73
CA VAL A 69 17.49 38.37 -9.75
C VAL A 69 16.24 37.76 -10.41
N ALA A 70 15.58 38.49 -11.30
CA ALA A 70 14.43 37.98 -12.03
C ALA A 70 14.82 36.81 -12.96
N GLY A 71 15.96 36.93 -13.64
CA GLY A 71 16.49 35.87 -14.50
C GLY A 71 16.82 34.60 -13.71
N THR A 72 17.50 34.72 -12.56
CA THR A 72 17.80 33.56 -11.71
C THR A 72 16.54 32.95 -11.12
N ALA A 73 15.56 33.77 -10.69
CA ALA A 73 14.27 33.28 -10.20
C ALA A 73 13.57 32.42 -11.27
N VAL A 74 13.48 32.90 -12.52
CA VAL A 74 12.88 32.14 -13.63
C VAL A 74 13.62 30.81 -13.85
N VAL A 75 14.95 30.83 -13.89
CA VAL A 75 15.75 29.61 -14.08
C VAL A 75 15.53 28.60 -12.96
N VAL A 76 15.52 29.06 -11.70
CA VAL A 76 15.27 28.19 -10.53
C VAL A 76 13.86 27.61 -10.57
N THR A 77 12.85 28.41 -10.92
CA THR A 77 11.47 27.93 -11.06
C THR A 77 11.37 26.86 -12.15
N LEU A 78 11.95 27.10 -13.33
CA LEU A 78 11.95 26.12 -14.42
C LEU A 78 12.69 24.84 -14.03
N ALA A 79 13.82 24.94 -13.35
CA ALA A 79 14.56 23.78 -12.85
C ALA A 79 13.75 22.98 -11.82
N ALA A 80 13.05 23.65 -10.89
CA ALA A 80 12.19 23.01 -9.90
C ALA A 80 10.98 22.30 -10.53
N LEU A 81 10.35 22.91 -11.54
CA LEU A 81 9.27 22.29 -12.30
C LEU A 81 9.74 21.07 -13.07
N LEU A 82 10.90 21.16 -13.73
CA LEU A 82 11.51 20.03 -14.44
C LEU A 82 11.86 18.89 -13.47
N ALA A 83 12.48 19.22 -12.33
CA ALA A 83 12.80 18.24 -11.29
C ALA A 83 11.53 17.55 -10.76
N SER A 84 10.49 18.32 -10.44
CA SER A 84 9.20 17.76 -9.97
C SER A 84 8.57 16.83 -11.01
N TYR A 85 8.59 17.21 -12.29
CA TYR A 85 8.08 16.37 -13.37
C TYR A 85 8.87 15.06 -13.50
N LEU A 86 10.21 15.13 -13.42
CA LEU A 86 11.08 13.95 -13.50
C LEU A 86 10.89 13.02 -12.28
N LEU A 87 10.81 13.58 -11.08
CA LEU A 87 10.53 12.84 -9.83
C LEU A 87 9.17 12.16 -9.88
N GLY A 88 8.13 12.86 -10.31
CA GLY A 88 6.79 12.28 -10.49
C GLY A 88 6.81 11.09 -11.46
N ARG A 89 7.52 11.23 -12.58
CA ARG A 89 7.61 10.17 -13.60
C ARG A 89 8.47 8.98 -13.17
N ARG A 90 9.52 9.18 -12.38
CA ARG A 90 10.44 8.13 -11.94
C ARG A 90 10.04 7.43 -10.65
N LEU A 91 9.37 8.13 -9.72
CA LEU A 91 9.03 7.59 -8.40
C LEU A 91 7.52 7.40 -8.23
N VAL A 92 6.75 8.48 -8.38
CA VAL A 92 5.32 8.49 -8.02
C VAL A 92 4.52 7.56 -8.94
N GLY A 93 4.71 7.66 -10.25
CA GLY A 93 3.96 6.86 -11.23
C GLY A 93 4.17 5.33 -11.10
N PRO A 94 5.41 4.83 -10.91
CA PRO A 94 5.63 3.40 -10.62
C PRO A 94 5.04 2.93 -9.27
N LEU A 95 5.11 3.75 -8.21
CA LEU A 95 4.56 3.40 -6.90
C LEU A 95 3.03 3.28 -6.92
N GLU A 96 2.35 4.16 -7.65
CA GLU A 96 0.91 4.07 -7.85
C GLU A 96 0.52 2.78 -8.58
N ARG A 97 1.28 2.39 -9.62
CA ARG A 97 1.08 1.12 -10.32
C ARG A 97 1.30 -0.11 -9.45
N LEU A 98 2.32 -0.09 -8.57
CA LEU A 98 2.53 -1.16 -7.59
C LEU A 98 1.37 -1.26 -6.61
N THR A 99 0.83 -0.12 -6.17
CA THR A 99 -0.30 -0.08 -5.23
C THR A 99 -1.56 -0.66 -5.86
N LEU A 100 -1.86 -0.30 -7.11
CA LEU A 100 -2.99 -0.87 -7.85
C LEU A 100 -2.83 -2.39 -8.05
N ALA A 101 -1.65 -2.85 -8.45
CA ALA A 101 -1.41 -4.28 -8.62
C ALA A 101 -1.51 -5.04 -7.30
N ALA A 102 -1.06 -4.46 -6.18
CA ALA A 102 -1.22 -5.06 -4.86
C ALA A 102 -2.69 -5.21 -4.46
N GLN A 103 -3.54 -4.23 -4.80
CA GLN A 103 -4.98 -4.31 -4.58
C GLN A 103 -5.63 -5.40 -5.45
N SER A 104 -5.23 -5.54 -6.72
CA SER A 104 -5.67 -6.63 -7.58
C SER A 104 -5.32 -8.01 -7.01
N ILE A 105 -4.08 -8.20 -6.55
CA ILE A 105 -3.64 -9.44 -5.88
C ILE A 105 -4.48 -9.72 -4.64
N ALA A 106 -4.76 -8.71 -3.82
CA ALA A 106 -5.60 -8.85 -2.63
C ALA A 106 -7.05 -9.25 -2.96
N ALA A 107 -7.55 -8.87 -4.15
CA ALA A 107 -8.84 -9.29 -4.68
C ALA A 107 -8.82 -10.69 -5.34
N GLY A 108 -7.66 -11.35 -5.40
CA GLY A 108 -7.48 -12.67 -6.02
C GLY A 108 -7.15 -12.63 -7.51
N ASP A 109 -6.90 -11.44 -8.09
CA ASP A 109 -6.41 -11.29 -9.46
C ASP A 109 -4.87 -11.23 -9.46
N PHE A 110 -4.25 -12.37 -9.76
CA PHE A 110 -2.79 -12.52 -9.82
C PHE A 110 -2.20 -12.26 -11.22
N GLY A 111 -3.00 -11.85 -12.20
CA GLY A 111 -2.57 -11.71 -13.60
C GLY A 111 -1.83 -10.42 -13.92
N GLN A 112 -1.81 -9.44 -12.99
CA GLN A 112 -1.15 -8.16 -13.23
C GLN A 112 0.35 -8.21 -12.92
N GLU A 113 1.16 -7.94 -13.94
CA GLU A 113 2.57 -7.63 -13.78
C GLU A 113 2.82 -6.12 -13.84
N VAL A 114 3.64 -5.63 -12.91
CA VAL A 114 4.05 -4.23 -12.89
C VAL A 114 5.30 -4.06 -13.74
N VAL A 115 5.14 -3.48 -14.93
CA VAL A 115 6.26 -3.18 -15.84
C VAL A 115 6.93 -1.86 -15.44
N VAL A 116 8.14 -1.96 -14.89
CA VAL A 116 8.99 -0.83 -14.54
C VAL A 116 10.28 -0.91 -15.37
N ARG A 117 10.64 0.20 -16.04
CA ARG A 117 11.85 0.30 -16.87
C ARG A 117 13.03 0.93 -16.12
N ASN A 118 12.87 1.22 -14.84
CA ASN A 118 13.91 1.81 -14.03
C ASN A 118 14.89 0.73 -13.56
N HIS A 119 16.17 1.08 -13.48
CA HIS A 119 17.23 0.22 -12.97
C HIS A 119 17.67 0.64 -11.57
N ASP A 120 16.76 1.30 -10.83
CA ASP A 120 16.95 1.81 -9.49
C ASP A 120 16.28 0.88 -8.45
N GLU A 121 16.20 1.33 -7.21
CA GLU A 121 15.55 0.63 -6.11
C GLU A 121 14.07 0.35 -6.40
N ILE A 122 13.41 1.22 -7.17
CA ILE A 122 12.00 1.04 -7.56
C ILE A 122 11.85 -0.09 -8.57
N GLY A 123 12.77 -0.19 -9.52
CA GLY A 123 12.84 -1.33 -10.44
C GLY A 123 13.06 -2.65 -9.70
N THR A 124 13.99 -2.67 -8.74
CA THR A 124 14.26 -3.84 -7.89
C THR A 124 13.04 -4.25 -7.08
N LEU A 125 12.35 -3.29 -6.46
CA LEU A 125 11.10 -3.52 -5.74
C LEU A 125 10.01 -4.11 -6.65
N ALA A 126 9.85 -3.57 -7.86
CA ALA A 126 8.86 -4.08 -8.81
C ALA A 126 9.16 -5.51 -9.27
N HIS A 127 10.42 -5.85 -9.49
CA HIS A 127 10.82 -7.22 -9.79
C HIS A 127 10.52 -8.18 -8.63
N ALA A 128 10.86 -7.80 -7.39
CA ALA A 128 10.56 -8.59 -6.20
C ALA A 128 9.03 -8.76 -6.03
N PHE A 129 8.26 -7.70 -6.23
CA PHE A 129 6.80 -7.73 -6.18
C PHE A 129 6.20 -8.69 -7.21
N ASN A 130 6.65 -8.61 -8.47
CA ASN A 130 6.15 -9.51 -9.53
C ASN A 130 6.50 -10.98 -9.24
N THR A 131 7.69 -11.25 -8.70
CA THR A 131 8.09 -12.62 -8.30
C THR A 131 7.18 -13.15 -7.20
N MET A 132 6.92 -12.34 -6.16
CA MET A 132 5.98 -12.70 -5.10
C MET A 132 4.57 -12.95 -5.64
N GLY A 133 4.08 -12.11 -6.56
CA GLY A 133 2.79 -12.30 -7.22
C GLY A 133 2.69 -13.63 -7.97
N ARG A 134 3.71 -13.98 -8.76
CA ARG A 134 3.77 -15.26 -9.48
C ARG A 134 3.84 -16.46 -8.54
N GLU A 135 4.66 -16.40 -7.49
CA GLU A 135 4.74 -17.49 -6.51
C GLU A 135 3.40 -17.70 -5.79
N LEU A 136 2.71 -16.61 -5.45
CA LEU A 136 1.39 -16.68 -4.83
C LEU A 136 0.35 -17.30 -5.78
N ALA A 137 0.34 -16.89 -7.05
CA ALA A 137 -0.54 -17.46 -8.07
C ALA A 137 -0.33 -18.99 -8.19
N GLN A 138 0.93 -19.43 -8.29
CA GLN A 138 1.28 -20.84 -8.36
C GLN A 138 0.84 -21.62 -7.13
N ARG A 139 1.01 -21.06 -5.93
CA ARG A 139 0.55 -21.73 -4.69
C ARG A 139 -0.97 -21.86 -4.63
N VAL A 140 -1.70 -20.84 -5.07
CA VAL A 140 -3.18 -20.90 -5.13
C VAL A 140 -3.63 -21.97 -6.12
N GLU A 141 -3.02 -22.03 -7.31
CA GLU A 141 -3.31 -23.06 -8.31
C GLU A 141 -3.02 -24.47 -7.78
N GLN A 142 -1.88 -24.67 -7.12
CA GLN A 142 -1.53 -25.95 -6.50
C GLN A 142 -2.51 -26.36 -5.40
N LEU A 143 -2.96 -25.42 -4.57
CA LEU A 143 -3.96 -25.69 -3.53
C LEU A 143 -5.31 -26.08 -4.15
N GLN A 144 -5.73 -25.40 -5.21
CA GLN A 144 -6.96 -25.74 -5.94
C GLN A 144 -6.89 -27.12 -6.59
N ALA A 145 -5.75 -27.44 -7.23
CA ALA A 145 -5.53 -28.76 -7.83
C ALA A 145 -5.54 -29.88 -6.78
N SER A 146 -4.84 -29.67 -5.65
CA SER A 146 -4.82 -30.62 -4.53
C SER A 146 -6.21 -30.85 -3.93
N ARG A 147 -6.97 -29.76 -3.77
CA ARG A 147 -8.35 -29.84 -3.28
C ARG A 147 -9.24 -30.65 -4.23
N ARG A 148 -9.16 -30.39 -5.54
CA ARG A 148 -9.92 -31.13 -6.55
C ARG A 148 -9.59 -32.63 -6.51
N GLN A 149 -8.31 -32.97 -6.42
CA GLN A 149 -7.87 -34.37 -6.30
C GLN A 149 -8.40 -35.04 -5.03
N SER A 150 -8.43 -34.32 -3.90
CA SER A 150 -9.00 -34.84 -2.66
C SER A 150 -10.51 -35.06 -2.75
N GLU A 151 -11.23 -34.18 -3.43
CA GLU A 151 -12.67 -34.30 -3.66
C GLU A 151 -12.97 -35.51 -4.57
N GLU A 152 -12.24 -35.66 -5.69
CA GLU A 152 -12.34 -36.83 -6.59
C GLU A 152 -12.03 -38.16 -5.87
N ASN A 153 -10.98 -38.21 -5.06
CA ASN A 153 -10.65 -39.40 -4.28
C ASN A 153 -11.73 -39.75 -3.25
N SER A 154 -12.36 -38.73 -2.65
CA SER A 154 -13.44 -38.93 -1.67
C SER A 154 -14.68 -39.51 -2.34
N GLU A 155 -15.05 -38.96 -3.50
CA GLU A 155 -16.19 -39.45 -4.31
C GLU A 155 -15.96 -40.89 -4.80
N LEU A 156 -14.73 -41.20 -5.24
CA LEU A 156 -14.36 -42.57 -5.62
C LEU A 156 -14.48 -43.53 -4.42
N MET A 157 -13.98 -43.14 -3.25
CA MET A 157 -14.07 -43.96 -2.03
C MET A 157 -15.54 -44.22 -1.64
N GLU A 158 -16.38 -43.20 -1.70
CA GLU A 158 -17.81 -43.34 -1.41
C GLU A 158 -18.50 -44.28 -2.41
N THR A 159 -18.17 -44.18 -3.70
CA THR A 159 -18.69 -45.07 -4.74
C THR A 159 -18.25 -46.52 -4.50
N VAL A 160 -16.96 -46.74 -4.20
CA VAL A 160 -16.42 -48.07 -3.93
C VAL A 160 -17.10 -48.68 -2.70
N LEU A 161 -17.13 -47.96 -1.57
CA LEU A 161 -17.74 -48.43 -0.34
C LEU A 161 -19.25 -48.66 -0.49
N GLY A 162 -19.95 -47.83 -1.27
CA GLY A 162 -21.37 -47.97 -1.58
C GLY A 162 -21.70 -49.18 -2.45
N SER A 163 -20.78 -49.58 -3.34
CA SER A 163 -20.95 -50.75 -4.22
C SER A 163 -20.55 -52.09 -3.59
N MET A 164 -19.86 -52.08 -2.44
CA MET A 164 -19.42 -53.28 -1.75
C MET A 164 -20.61 -54.07 -1.19
N VAL A 165 -20.53 -55.41 -1.33
CA VAL A 165 -21.50 -56.34 -0.75
C VAL A 165 -21.23 -56.53 0.75
N GLU A 166 -19.97 -56.46 1.19
CA GLU A 166 -19.66 -56.52 2.62
C GLU A 166 -20.02 -55.21 3.33
N GLY A 167 -20.55 -55.33 4.55
CA GLY A 167 -20.78 -54.20 5.43
C GLY A 167 -19.47 -53.68 6.02
N VAL A 168 -19.16 -52.41 5.77
CA VAL A 168 -17.98 -51.71 6.30
C VAL A 168 -18.44 -50.67 7.31
N VAL A 169 -17.84 -50.71 8.52
CA VAL A 169 -18.09 -49.77 9.60
C VAL A 169 -16.75 -49.23 10.11
N VAL A 170 -16.59 -47.91 10.11
CA VAL A 170 -15.42 -47.22 10.66
C VAL A 170 -15.80 -46.65 12.02
N ILE A 171 -14.96 -46.88 13.02
CA ILE A 171 -15.18 -46.43 14.40
C ILE A 171 -14.06 -45.50 14.87
N HIS A 172 -14.41 -44.50 15.66
CA HIS A 172 -13.49 -43.63 16.39
C HIS A 172 -13.01 -44.30 17.68
N SER A 173 -11.87 -43.86 18.24
CA SER A 173 -11.35 -44.33 19.54
C SER A 173 -12.34 -44.14 20.70
N GLY A 174 -13.22 -43.13 20.62
CA GLY A 174 -14.36 -42.94 21.51
C GLY A 174 -15.54 -43.91 21.32
N LYS A 175 -15.35 -45.02 20.58
CA LYS A 175 -16.34 -46.09 20.33
C LYS A 175 -17.58 -45.65 19.55
N ARG A 176 -17.48 -44.55 18.80
CA ARG A 176 -18.56 -44.02 17.95
C ARG A 176 -18.34 -44.38 16.49
N ILE A 177 -19.42 -44.64 15.75
CA ILE A 177 -19.38 -44.90 14.31
C ILE A 177 -19.08 -43.59 13.57
N LEU A 178 -17.99 -43.56 12.82
CA LEU A 178 -17.62 -42.46 11.92
C LEU A 178 -18.25 -42.62 10.54
N TYR A 179 -18.36 -43.86 10.07
CA TYR A 179 -18.90 -44.19 8.75
C TYR A 179 -19.47 -45.60 8.75
N ALA A 180 -20.55 -45.82 7.99
CA ALA A 180 -21.11 -47.13 7.69
C ALA A 180 -21.62 -47.15 6.25
N ASN A 181 -21.16 -48.10 5.44
CA ASN A 181 -21.65 -48.23 4.06
C ASN A 181 -23.06 -48.84 4.02
N ALA A 182 -23.75 -48.73 2.88
CA ALA A 182 -25.12 -49.21 2.72
C ALA A 182 -25.30 -50.69 3.12
N ALA A 183 -24.34 -51.55 2.79
CA ALA A 183 -24.35 -52.98 3.13
C ALA A 183 -24.26 -53.25 4.65
N ALA A 184 -23.74 -52.32 5.46
CA ALA A 184 -23.71 -52.46 6.91
C ALA A 184 -25.08 -52.22 7.58
N GLY A 185 -26.01 -51.53 6.92
CA GLY A 185 -27.33 -51.22 7.48
C GLY A 185 -28.11 -52.47 7.92
N PRO A 186 -28.30 -53.47 7.03
CA PRO A 186 -28.93 -54.75 7.38
C PRO A 186 -28.19 -55.54 8.47
N LEU A 187 -26.87 -55.38 8.59
CA LEU A 187 -26.07 -56.06 9.62
C LEU A 187 -26.18 -55.40 10.99
N LEU A 188 -26.38 -54.07 11.03
CA LEU A 188 -26.58 -53.30 12.25
C LEU A 188 -28.05 -53.24 12.68
N ASP A 189 -28.98 -53.70 11.85
CA ASP A 189 -30.44 -53.59 12.06
C ASP A 189 -30.91 -52.12 12.21
N LEU A 190 -30.21 -51.20 11.53
CA LEU A 190 -30.52 -49.77 11.51
C LEU A 190 -30.09 -49.13 10.18
N PRO A 191 -30.81 -48.09 9.70
CA PRO A 191 -30.37 -47.29 8.57
C PRO A 191 -29.00 -46.66 8.85
N THR A 192 -28.08 -46.69 7.88
CA THR A 192 -26.71 -46.17 8.01
C THR A 192 -26.67 -44.69 8.39
N ALA A 193 -27.60 -43.89 7.87
CA ALA A 193 -27.76 -42.48 8.24
C ALA A 193 -28.04 -42.26 9.75
N GLN A 194 -28.64 -43.25 10.42
CA GLN A 194 -28.90 -43.21 11.87
C GLN A 194 -27.78 -43.89 12.68
N ALA A 195 -26.93 -44.68 12.02
CA ALA A 195 -25.80 -45.36 12.65
C ALA A 195 -24.63 -44.39 12.91
N THR A 196 -24.37 -43.45 12.00
CA THR A 196 -23.28 -42.47 12.10
C THR A 196 -23.44 -41.59 13.35
N GLY A 197 -22.37 -41.46 14.14
CA GLY A 197 -22.32 -40.70 15.40
C GLY A 197 -22.79 -41.47 16.65
N ARG A 198 -23.51 -42.60 16.48
CA ARG A 198 -23.91 -43.47 17.60
C ARG A 198 -22.76 -44.31 18.12
N SER A 199 -22.92 -44.82 19.35
CA SER A 199 -22.00 -45.81 19.90
C SER A 199 -22.12 -47.13 19.14
N ILE A 200 -21.00 -47.76 18.78
CA ILE A 200 -21.00 -49.07 18.11
C ILE A 200 -21.70 -50.15 18.96
N PHE A 201 -21.71 -50.00 20.28
CA PHE A 201 -22.39 -50.93 21.19
C PHE A 201 -23.91 -50.77 21.18
N GLU A 202 -24.40 -49.55 20.92
CA GLU A 202 -25.84 -49.29 20.76
C GLU A 202 -26.34 -49.82 19.41
N ALA A 203 -25.49 -49.73 18.38
CA ALA A 203 -25.78 -50.13 17.01
C ALA A 203 -25.75 -51.66 16.83
N ALA A 204 -24.63 -52.33 17.15
CA ALA A 204 -24.45 -53.75 16.85
C ALA A 204 -25.04 -54.70 17.92
N ARG A 205 -25.44 -54.18 19.10
CA ARG A 205 -26.03 -54.89 20.26
C ARG A 205 -25.52 -56.33 20.49
N ASN A 206 -24.23 -56.56 20.28
CA ASN A 206 -23.62 -57.88 20.30
C ASN A 206 -22.39 -57.89 21.21
N PRO A 207 -22.40 -58.70 22.29
CA PRO A 207 -21.29 -58.77 23.26
C PRO A 207 -19.94 -59.13 22.61
N ARG A 208 -19.95 -59.88 21.51
CA ARG A 208 -18.75 -60.28 20.78
C ARG A 208 -18.12 -59.12 20.03
N VAL A 209 -18.94 -58.28 19.39
CA VAL A 209 -18.49 -57.03 18.74
C VAL A 209 -17.88 -56.10 19.77
N GLN A 210 -18.51 -55.99 20.95
CA GLN A 210 -17.96 -55.19 22.05
C GLN A 210 -16.58 -55.65 22.48
N LYS A 211 -16.41 -56.97 22.69
CA LYS A 211 -15.13 -57.55 23.09
C LYS A 211 -14.03 -57.31 22.05
N VAL A 212 -14.34 -57.50 20.76
CA VAL A 212 -13.37 -57.27 19.67
C VAL A 212 -12.95 -55.79 19.61
N VAL A 213 -13.90 -54.86 19.69
CA VAL A 213 -13.60 -53.42 19.69
C VAL A 213 -12.74 -53.03 20.90
N GLU A 214 -13.03 -53.56 22.08
CA GLU A 214 -12.24 -53.30 23.29
C GLU A 214 -10.83 -53.89 23.20
N GLU A 215 -10.67 -55.09 22.67
CA GLU A 215 -9.35 -55.70 22.45
C GLU A 215 -8.50 -54.86 21.48
N VAL A 216 -9.08 -54.40 20.36
CA VAL A 216 -8.40 -53.52 19.39
C VAL A 216 -8.00 -52.19 19.99
N LEU A 217 -8.87 -51.56 20.78
CA LEU A 217 -8.57 -50.26 21.42
C LEU A 217 -7.47 -50.35 22.49
N VAL A 218 -7.26 -51.52 23.09
CA VAL A 218 -6.17 -51.79 24.05
C VAL A 218 -4.87 -52.22 23.32
N GLY A 219 -4.86 -52.17 21.98
CA GLY A 219 -3.67 -52.43 21.16
C GLY A 219 -3.47 -53.90 20.78
N ARG A 220 -4.45 -54.78 21.04
CA ARG A 220 -4.44 -56.16 20.54
C ARG A 220 -5.14 -56.18 19.20
N VAL A 221 -4.41 -56.43 18.12
CA VAL A 221 -4.98 -56.57 16.78
C VAL A 221 -5.30 -58.05 16.56
N PRO A 222 -6.57 -58.50 16.63
CA PRO A 222 -6.92 -59.85 16.22
C PRO A 222 -6.76 -59.96 14.70
N GLU A 223 -6.07 -61.00 14.23
CA GLU A 223 -5.77 -61.21 12.80
C GLU A 223 -7.04 -61.39 11.96
N ARG A 224 -8.05 -62.09 12.52
CA ARG A 224 -9.39 -62.28 11.95
C ARG A 224 -10.31 -62.84 13.03
N VAL A 225 -11.52 -62.30 13.16
CA VAL A 225 -12.56 -62.86 14.03
C VAL A 225 -13.78 -63.16 13.20
N GLU A 226 -14.05 -64.44 12.97
CA GLU A 226 -15.28 -64.89 12.32
C GLU A 226 -16.34 -65.20 13.35
N TYR A 227 -17.53 -64.68 13.09
CA TYR A 227 -18.70 -64.97 13.91
C TYR A 227 -19.93 -65.04 13.03
N GLU A 228 -20.67 -66.13 13.18
CA GLU A 228 -21.98 -66.26 12.61
C GLU A 228 -22.95 -65.51 13.53
N VAL A 229 -23.53 -64.42 13.04
CA VAL A 229 -24.56 -63.69 13.77
C VAL A 229 -25.82 -64.54 13.70
N PRO A 230 -26.36 -65.03 14.82
CA PRO A 230 -27.62 -65.76 14.80
C PRO A 230 -28.70 -64.79 14.32
N ARG A 231 -29.18 -64.97 13.08
CA ARG A 231 -30.34 -64.23 12.59
C ARG A 231 -31.53 -64.68 13.40
N THR A 232 -32.02 -63.83 14.30
CA THR A 232 -33.36 -63.99 14.86
C THR A 232 -34.31 -63.93 13.66
N ASN A 233 -35.02 -65.01 13.37
CA ASN A 233 -36.03 -65.06 12.31
C ASN A 233 -36.97 -63.85 12.44
N ALA A 234 -36.79 -62.85 11.58
CA ALA A 234 -37.86 -61.93 11.25
C ALA A 234 -38.85 -62.74 10.40
N ILE A 235 -40.00 -62.98 11.01
CA ILE A 235 -41.16 -63.63 10.39
C ILE A 235 -41.42 -62.92 9.05
N VAL A 236 -41.34 -63.69 7.97
CA VAL A 236 -41.96 -63.32 6.70
C VAL A 236 -43.47 -63.36 6.94
N ALA A 237 -44.09 -62.19 6.91
CA ALA A 237 -45.50 -62.01 6.60
C ALA A 237 -45.58 -60.97 5.47
#